data_AF-A0A6B2LPW6-F1
#
_entry.id   AF-A0A6B2LPW6-F1
#
_cell.length_a   1.000
_cell.length_b   1.000
_cell.length_c   1.000
_cell.angle_alpha   90.00
_cell.angle_beta   90.00
_cell.angle_gamma   90.00
#
_symmetry.space_group_name_H-M   'P 1'
#
loop_
_entity.id
_entity.type
_entity.pdbx_description
1 polymer ?
#
loop_
_entity_poly.entity_id
_entity_poly.type
_entity_poly.pdbx_seq_one_letter_code
_entity_poly.pdbx_strand_id
1 'polypeptide(L)'
;MIKDSRELISESLYYNFSAEEISDFMGNLNSKLKDLVAKIIVFYIPQWREDSLKNMVALPRLQNIDWRIDIKTASDQIARMSAPSVIVQLQVEETLKKVDQKPGLRNINFELTKDALEVMMEGLQQIKKQLDSL
;
A
#
# COMPACT_ATOMS: atom_id res chain seq x y z
N MET A 1 22.62 -17.61 -16.43
CA MET A 1 21.50 -16.66 -16.63
C MET A 1 21.88 -15.42 -15.84
N ILE A 2 22.10 -14.28 -16.49
CA ILE A 2 22.46 -13.04 -15.80
C ILE A 2 21.16 -12.55 -15.15
N LYS A 3 21.03 -12.70 -13.83
CA LYS A 3 19.92 -12.07 -13.09
C LYS A 3 20.06 -10.56 -13.24
N ASP A 4 18.95 -9.88 -13.46
CA ASP A 4 18.94 -8.42 -13.69
C ASP A 4 19.61 -7.70 -12.52
N SER A 5 20.42 -6.67 -12.82
CA SER A 5 21.14 -5.89 -11.81
C SER A 5 20.20 -5.26 -10.77
N ARG A 6 18.96 -4.96 -11.17
CA ARG A 6 17.91 -4.47 -10.26
C ARG A 6 17.46 -5.52 -9.27
N GLU A 7 17.33 -6.77 -9.69
CA GLU A 7 16.90 -7.88 -8.82
C GLU A 7 17.97 -8.13 -7.74
N LEU A 8 19.24 -8.15 -8.13
CA LEU A 8 20.38 -8.24 -7.20
C LEU A 8 20.36 -7.10 -6.15
N ILE A 9 20.16 -5.86 -6.57
CA ILE A 9 20.13 -4.71 -5.65
C ILE A 9 18.92 -4.80 -4.71
N SER A 10 17.75 -5.19 -5.21
CA SER A 10 16.54 -5.31 -4.39
C SER A 10 16.65 -6.43 -3.34
N GLU A 11 17.17 -7.60 -3.72
CA GLU A 11 17.37 -8.71 -2.77
C GLU A 11 18.48 -8.37 -1.76
N SER A 12 19.57 -7.73 -2.21
CA SER A 12 20.65 -7.29 -1.31
C SER A 12 20.17 -6.25 -0.29
N LEU A 13 19.28 -5.33 -0.68
CA LEU A 13 18.68 -4.35 0.22
C LEU A 13 17.73 -5.01 1.23
N TYR A 14 16.91 -5.97 0.78
CA TYR A 14 15.90 -6.65 1.58
C TYR A 14 16.52 -7.62 2.60
N TYR A 15 17.43 -8.48 2.16
CA TYR A 15 18.07 -9.50 3.00
C TYR A 15 19.36 -9.05 3.67
N ASN A 16 19.86 -7.85 3.33
CA ASN A 16 21.10 -7.29 3.88
C ASN A 16 22.32 -8.21 3.65
N PHE A 17 22.52 -8.63 2.40
CA PHE A 17 23.60 -9.53 2.03
C PHE A 17 25.00 -8.94 2.28
N SER A 18 25.93 -9.82 2.63
CA SER A 18 27.36 -9.57 2.70
C SER A 18 28.01 -9.55 1.30
N ALA A 19 29.23 -9.03 1.20
CA ALA A 19 29.98 -8.97 -0.06
C ALA A 19 30.23 -10.37 -0.69
N GLU A 20 30.32 -11.41 0.14
CA GLU A 20 30.50 -12.80 -0.28
C GLU A 20 29.23 -13.35 -0.95
N GLU A 21 28.08 -13.16 -0.31
CA GLU A 21 26.77 -13.59 -0.84
C GLU A 21 26.42 -12.86 -2.15
N ILE A 22 26.75 -11.57 -2.26
CA ILE A 22 26.58 -10.78 -3.49
C ILE A 22 27.48 -11.32 -4.61
N SER A 23 28.72 -11.71 -4.28
CA SER A 23 29.68 -12.27 -5.24
C SER A 23 29.29 -13.65 -5.76
N ASP A 24 28.65 -14.46 -4.91
CA ASP A 24 28.08 -15.76 -5.26
C ASP A 24 26.85 -15.61 -6.15
N PHE A 25 26.00 -14.63 -5.87
CA PHE A 25 24.82 -14.32 -6.68
C PHE A 25 25.17 -13.93 -8.12
N MET A 26 26.34 -13.32 -8.33
CA MET A 26 26.83 -12.84 -9.63
C MET A 26 27.39 -13.92 -10.57
N GLY A 27 27.35 -15.21 -10.20
CA GLY A 27 27.54 -16.33 -11.13
C GLY A 27 28.91 -16.36 -11.86
N ASN A 28 28.95 -16.47 -13.19
CA ASN A 28 30.19 -16.69 -13.97
C ASN A 28 31.02 -15.41 -14.27
N LEU A 29 30.81 -14.31 -13.55
CA LEU A 29 31.60 -13.08 -13.75
C LEU A 29 33.05 -13.23 -13.24
N ASN A 30 33.97 -12.48 -13.85
CA ASN A 30 35.37 -12.42 -13.42
C ASN A 30 35.48 -12.03 -11.94
N SER A 31 36.35 -12.70 -11.18
CA SER A 31 36.53 -12.50 -9.74
C SER A 31 36.80 -11.05 -9.35
N LYS A 32 37.58 -10.30 -10.14
CA LYS A 32 37.86 -8.87 -9.88
C LYS A 32 36.64 -7.98 -10.09
N LEU A 33 35.82 -8.28 -11.10
CA LEU A 33 34.59 -7.54 -11.38
C LEU A 33 33.53 -7.82 -10.31
N LYS A 34 33.41 -9.07 -9.86
CA LYS A 34 32.52 -9.43 -8.75
C LYS A 34 32.87 -8.69 -7.47
N ASP A 35 34.14 -8.72 -7.07
CA ASP A 35 34.61 -8.05 -5.85
C ASP A 35 34.37 -6.53 -5.93
N LEU A 36 34.61 -5.92 -7.09
CA LEU A 36 34.33 -4.51 -7.31
C LEU A 36 32.84 -4.18 -7.18
N VAL A 37 31.96 -4.97 -7.83
CA VAL A 37 30.51 -4.74 -7.78
C VAL A 37 29.95 -5.00 -6.38
N ALA A 38 30.42 -6.05 -5.69
CA ALA A 38 30.03 -6.34 -4.31
C ALA A 38 30.41 -5.20 -3.37
N LYS A 39 31.62 -4.65 -3.50
CA LYS A 39 32.06 -3.48 -2.73
C LYS A 39 31.22 -2.24 -3.00
N ILE A 40 30.90 -1.97 -4.26
CA ILE A 40 30.03 -0.85 -4.64
C ILE A 40 28.63 -1.02 -4.04
N ILE A 41 28.02 -2.20 -4.16
CA ILE A 41 26.68 -2.46 -3.62
C ILE A 41 26.68 -2.30 -2.09
N VAL A 42 27.61 -2.95 -1.38
CA VAL A 42 27.72 -2.85 0.08
C VAL A 42 27.95 -1.42 0.55
N PHE A 43 28.71 -0.62 -0.20
CA PHE A 43 28.94 0.78 0.12
C PHE A 43 27.66 1.63 0.01
N TYR A 44 26.82 1.39 -1.00
CA TYR A 44 25.60 2.17 -1.21
C TYR A 44 24.35 1.62 -0.50
N ILE A 45 24.37 0.37 0.00
CA ILE A 45 23.23 -0.24 0.73
C ILE A 45 22.68 0.67 1.85
N PRO A 46 23.50 1.27 2.74
CA PRO A 46 22.98 2.11 3.82
C PRO A 46 22.21 3.33 3.30
N GLN A 47 22.76 4.02 2.29
CA GLN A 47 22.12 5.18 1.67
C GLN A 47 20.84 4.78 0.95
N TRP A 48 20.87 3.72 0.14
CA TRP A 48 19.68 3.22 -0.56
C TRP A 48 18.61 2.73 0.39
N ARG A 49 18.97 2.17 1.55
CA ARG A 49 18.01 1.80 2.60
C ARG A 49 17.37 3.05 3.19
N GLU A 50 18.14 4.06 3.53
CA GLU A 50 17.61 5.34 4.04
C GLU A 50 16.68 6.00 3.02
N ASP A 51 17.09 6.07 1.76
CA ASP A 51 16.29 6.60 0.67
C ASP A 51 15.06 5.74 0.41
N SER A 52 15.16 4.41 0.51
CA SER A 52 14.01 3.51 0.37
C SER A 52 13.02 3.65 1.52
N LEU A 53 13.49 3.90 2.74
CA LEU A 53 12.64 4.17 3.91
C LEU A 53 11.96 5.53 3.81
N LYS A 54 12.67 6.57 3.38
CA LYS A 54 12.10 7.89 3.10
C LYS A 54 11.06 7.85 1.97
N ASN A 55 11.31 7.02 0.96
CA ASN A 55 10.40 6.78 -0.16
C ASN A 55 9.45 5.60 0.08
N MET A 56 9.42 5.02 1.30
CA MET A 56 8.58 3.87 1.60
C MET A 56 7.14 4.34 1.67
N VAL A 57 6.48 4.22 0.51
CA VAL A 57 5.10 3.81 0.35
C VAL A 57 4.15 4.64 1.24
N ALA A 58 3.82 5.87 0.81
CA ALA A 58 2.69 6.60 1.40
C ALA A 58 1.47 5.69 1.46
N LEU A 59 0.81 5.55 2.62
CA LEU A 59 -0.39 4.74 2.75
C LEU A 59 -1.40 5.11 1.65
N PRO A 60 -2.18 4.13 1.12
CA PRO A 60 -3.19 4.42 0.12
C PRO A 60 -4.06 5.59 0.56
N ARG A 61 -4.21 6.58 -0.31
CA ARG A 61 -4.88 7.84 0.05
C ARG A 61 -6.32 7.79 -0.43
N LEU A 62 -7.25 8.14 0.45
CA LEU A 62 -8.64 8.31 0.06
C LEU A 62 -8.78 9.60 -0.76
N GLN A 63 -9.14 9.46 -2.04
CA GLN A 63 -9.30 10.58 -2.97
C GLN A 63 -10.75 11.07 -3.05
N ASN A 64 -11.71 10.16 -3.09
CA ASN A 64 -13.12 10.49 -3.14
C ASN A 64 -14.00 9.52 -2.33
N ILE A 65 -15.12 10.03 -1.84
CA ILE A 65 -16.19 9.27 -1.18
C ILE A 65 -17.51 9.64 -1.86
N ASP A 66 -18.17 8.66 -2.47
CA ASP A 66 -19.53 8.78 -2.99
C ASP A 66 -20.47 7.88 -2.18
N TRP A 67 -21.71 8.32 -1.93
CA TRP A 67 -22.70 7.53 -1.19
C TRP A 67 -24.09 7.64 -1.80
N ARG A 68 -24.91 6.60 -1.60
CA ARG A 68 -26.33 6.61 -1.94
C ARG A 68 -27.15 5.90 -0.88
N ILE A 69 -28.39 6.33 -0.69
CA ILE A 69 -29.34 5.75 0.26
C ILE A 69 -30.39 4.99 -0.55
N ASP A 70 -30.39 3.66 -0.41
CA ASP A 70 -31.36 2.78 -1.06
C ASP A 70 -32.41 2.36 -0.03
N ILE A 71 -33.69 2.56 -0.35
CA ILE A 71 -34.81 2.09 0.46
C ILE A 71 -35.23 0.72 -0.11
N LYS A 72 -34.76 -0.37 0.49
CA LYS A 72 -35.17 -1.73 0.11
C LYS A 72 -36.57 -1.99 0.67
N THR A 73 -37.57 -2.08 -0.21
CA THR A 73 -38.92 -2.53 0.19
C THR A 73 -38.87 -4.04 0.37
N ALA A 74 -38.91 -4.53 1.61
CA ALA A 74 -38.99 -5.96 1.91
C ALA A 74 -40.36 -6.49 1.45
N SER A 75 -40.37 -7.55 0.63
CA SER A 75 -41.61 -8.14 0.08
C SER A 75 -42.28 -9.15 1.03
N ASP A 76 -41.58 -9.59 2.08
CA ASP A 76 -42.08 -10.61 3.01
C ASP A 76 -42.32 -10.00 4.39
N GLN A 77 -43.56 -9.57 4.61
CA GLN A 77 -44.33 -9.55 5.87
C GLN A 77 -45.40 -8.45 5.81
N ILE A 78 -46.56 -8.73 6.40
CA ILE A 78 -47.78 -7.90 6.40
C ILE A 78 -47.59 -6.50 7.06
N ALA A 79 -46.39 -6.17 7.54
CA ALA A 79 -45.99 -4.84 7.95
C ALA A 79 -44.83 -4.34 7.08
N ARG A 80 -45.10 -3.34 6.22
CA ARG A 80 -44.13 -2.69 5.33
C ARG A 80 -43.04 -1.96 6.13
N MET A 81 -42.03 -2.65 6.64
CA MET A 81 -40.84 -2.02 7.18
C MET A 81 -39.76 -1.97 6.10
N SER A 82 -39.62 -0.81 5.47
CA SER A 82 -38.51 -0.55 4.55
C SER A 82 -37.28 -0.24 5.40
N ALA A 83 -36.27 -1.11 5.39
CA ALA A 83 -35.01 -0.82 6.07
C ALA A 83 -34.13 0.02 5.12
N PRO A 84 -33.84 1.30 5.45
CA PRO A 84 -32.94 2.10 4.65
C PRO A 84 -31.53 1.53 4.75
N SER A 85 -30.86 1.41 3.61
CA SER A 85 -29.48 0.94 3.52
C SER A 85 -28.63 1.95 2.77
N VAL A 86 -27.37 2.10 3.16
CA VAL A 86 -26.45 3.11 2.62
C VAL A 86 -25.34 2.40 1.87
N ILE A 87 -25.20 2.67 0.59
CA ILE A 87 -24.09 2.16 -0.22
C ILE A 87 -23.04 3.24 -0.32
N VAL A 88 -21.82 2.91 0.10
CA VAL A 88 -20.66 3.80 0.09
C VAL A 88 -19.65 3.28 -0.92
N GLN A 89 -19.14 4.18 -1.74
CA GLN A 89 -18.06 3.96 -2.68
C GLN A 89 -16.88 4.85 -2.30
N LEU A 90 -15.74 4.22 -2.00
CA LEU A 90 -14.47 4.90 -1.74
C LEU A 90 -13.57 4.77 -2.96
N GLN A 91 -13.05 5.88 -3.44
CA GLN A 91 -11.99 5.90 -4.45
C GLN A 91 -10.65 6.10 -3.75
N VAL A 92 -9.81 5.08 -3.78
CA VAL A 92 -8.51 5.04 -3.11
C VAL A 92 -7.41 5.06 -4.15
N GLU A 93 -6.45 5.97 -3.97
CA GLU A 93 -5.21 5.99 -4.71
C GLU A 93 -4.24 4.98 -4.11
N GLU A 94 -3.88 3.96 -4.90
CA GLU A 94 -2.93 2.93 -4.49
C GLU A 94 -1.52 3.49 -4.40
N THR A 95 -0.76 2.95 -3.46
CA THR A 95 0.62 3.36 -3.35
C THR A 95 1.46 2.89 -4.52
N LEU A 96 2.37 3.76 -4.95
CA LEU A 96 3.36 3.46 -5.96
C LEU A 96 4.22 2.25 -5.56
N LYS A 97 4.07 1.16 -6.30
CA LYS A 97 4.93 -0.03 -6.19
C LYS A 97 6.23 0.12 -6.97
N LYS A 98 6.32 1.13 -7.86
CA LYS A 98 7.47 1.43 -8.71
C LYS A 98 7.59 2.96 -8.89
N VAL A 99 8.84 3.45 -8.93
CA VAL A 99 9.17 4.89 -9.06
C VAL A 99 8.59 5.52 -10.35
N ASP A 100 8.41 4.73 -11.42
CA ASP A 100 7.95 5.22 -12.73
C ASP A 100 6.47 4.92 -13.02
N GLN A 101 5.70 4.39 -12.07
CA GLN A 101 4.26 4.17 -12.26
C GLN A 101 3.46 5.37 -11.76
N LYS A 102 2.34 5.64 -12.44
CA LYS A 102 1.30 6.52 -11.86
C LYS A 102 0.50 5.73 -10.83
N PRO A 103 0.07 6.36 -9.72
CA PRO A 103 -0.77 5.69 -8.74
C PRO A 103 -2.06 5.18 -9.40
N GLY A 104 -2.40 3.92 -9.18
CA GLY A 104 -3.66 3.35 -9.66
C GLY A 104 -4.83 3.83 -8.80
N LEU A 105 -6.01 3.99 -9.39
CA LEU A 105 -7.24 4.25 -8.64
C LEU A 105 -7.99 2.93 -8.43
N ARG A 106 -8.36 2.65 -7.19
CA ARG A 106 -9.15 1.49 -6.78
C ARG A 106 -10.46 1.94 -6.14
N ASN A 107 -11.57 1.37 -6.59
CA ASN A 107 -12.89 1.60 -5.97
C ASN A 107 -13.20 0.50 -4.96
N ILE A 108 -13.63 0.88 -3.76
CA ILE A 108 -14.09 -0.02 -2.70
C ILE A 108 -15.56 0.30 -2.41
N ASN A 109 -16.44 -0.66 -2.65
CA ASN A 109 -17.87 -0.51 -2.42
C ASN A 109 -18.33 -1.38 -1.26
N PHE A 110 -19.10 -0.82 -0.34
CA PHE A 110 -19.72 -1.59 0.74
C PHE A 110 -21.09 -1.00 1.11
N GLU A 111 -21.91 -1.84 1.73
CA GLU A 111 -23.26 -1.51 2.21
C GLU A 111 -23.24 -1.39 3.73
N LEU A 112 -23.84 -0.34 4.26
CA LEU A 112 -24.01 -0.07 5.69
C LEU A 112 -25.49 -0.02 6.04
N THR A 113 -25.84 -0.62 7.16
CA THR A 113 -27.12 -0.35 7.82
C THR A 113 -27.07 1.03 8.50
N LYS A 114 -28.24 1.55 8.88
CA LYS A 114 -28.34 2.80 9.65
C LYS A 114 -27.47 2.76 10.91
N ASP A 115 -27.58 1.70 11.71
CA ASP A 115 -26.84 1.58 12.97
C ASP A 115 -25.32 1.51 12.73
N ALA A 116 -24.88 0.80 11.68
CA ALA A 116 -23.46 0.72 11.33
C ALA A 116 -22.90 2.08 10.85
N LEU A 117 -23.71 2.88 10.16
CA LEU A 117 -23.32 4.24 9.76
C LEU A 117 -23.17 5.17 10.97
N GLU A 118 -24.07 5.10 11.95
CA GLU A 118 -23.99 5.90 13.18
C GLU A 118 -22.68 5.60 13.94
N VAL A 119 -22.35 4.31 14.13
CA VAL A 119 -21.08 3.89 14.76
C VAL A 119 -19.86 4.37 13.96
N MET A 120 -19.90 4.28 12.62
CA MET A 120 -18.80 4.76 11.78
C MET A 120 -18.60 6.28 11.91
N MET A 121 -19.68 7.05 11.96
CA MET A 121 -19.62 8.50 12.15
C MET A 121 -19.03 8.89 13.50
N GLU A 122 -19.42 8.20 14.57
CA GLU A 122 -18.84 8.42 15.91
C GLU A 122 -17.33 8.18 15.91
N GLY A 123 -16.88 7.07 15.30
CA GLY A 123 -15.46 6.76 15.16
C GLY A 123 -14.68 7.85 14.42
N LEU A 124 -15.20 8.32 13.28
CA LEU A 124 -14.57 9.38 12.49
C LEU A 124 -14.54 10.73 13.23
N GLN A 125 -15.60 11.06 13.97
CA GLN A 125 -15.62 12.28 14.81
C GLN A 125 -14.57 12.22 15.92
N GLN A 126 -14.36 11.06 16.53
CA GLN A 126 -13.33 10.89 17.55
C GLN A 126 -11.92 11.03 16.96
N ILE A 127 -11.68 10.46 15.78
CA ILE A 127 -10.41 10.65 15.06
C ILE A 127 -10.16 12.13 14.77
N LYS A 128 -11.19 12.85 14.29
CA LYS A 128 -11.09 14.30 14.07
C LYS A 128 -10.69 15.04 15.35
N LYS A 129 -11.37 14.76 16.47
CA LYS A 129 -11.06 15.38 17.77
C LYS A 129 -9.62 15.12 18.21
N GLN A 130 -9.11 13.91 18.01
CA GLN A 130 -7.72 13.56 18.33
C GLN A 130 -6.74 14.34 17.46
N LEU A 131 -7.00 14.45 16.16
CA LEU A 131 -6.16 15.23 15.24
C LEU A 131 -6.17 16.72 15.58
N ASP A 132 -7.32 17.29 15.94
CA ASP A 132 -7.44 18.70 16.34
C ASP A 132 -6.75 18.99 17.70
N SER A 133 -6.49 17.97 18.51
CA SER A 133 -5.82 18.08 19.81
C SER A 133 -4.30 17.91 19.77
N LEU A 134 -3.75 17.54 18.61
CA LEU A 134 -2.31 17.42 18.34
C LEU A 134 -1.74 18.74 17.82
#